data_AF-A0A315WZ84-F1
#
_entry.id   AF-A0A315WZ84-F1
#
_cell.length_a   1.000
_cell.length_b   1.000
_cell.length_c   1.000
_cell.angle_alpha   90.00
_cell.angle_beta   90.00
_cell.angle_gamma   90.00
#
_symmetry.space_group_name_H-M   'P 1'
#
loop_
_entity.id
_entity.type
_entity.pdbx_description
1 polymer ?
#
loop_
_entity_poly.entity_id
_entity_poly.type
_entity_poly.pdbx_seq_one_letter_code
_entity_poly.pdbx_strand_id
1 'polypeptide(L)'
;MKKTLMLLALVILLGASCSQNKNTNNNILPGSELDTSPLKVDQNTSTAAQPAITPSADSIFGDINPIPVVPTSTPAAVPAKTPLASTSTPVTIQPIKPISPVIGGQVDGYGCLSGAGYSHDNDIKVCLRSWEAKDADIRRAIKLAVDYYLPTYSLTVASIIAGANPGDYTVVLQAYGQRTTINIVNWEVQQ
;
A
#
# COMPACT_ATOMS: atom_id res chain seq x y z
N MET A 1 17.73 12.90 -51.33
CA MET A 1 17.46 11.63 -50.62
C MET A 1 18.64 11.26 -49.73
N LYS A 2 18.82 11.88 -48.56
CA LYS A 2 19.91 11.58 -47.60
C LYS A 2 19.55 12.01 -46.16
N LYS A 3 18.47 11.46 -45.58
CA LYS A 3 18.11 11.74 -44.17
C LYS A 3 17.76 10.51 -43.30
N THR A 4 17.86 9.28 -43.83
CA THR A 4 17.42 8.07 -43.10
C THR A 4 18.57 7.21 -42.55
N LEU A 5 19.82 7.68 -42.58
CA LEU A 5 20.98 6.87 -42.19
C LEU A 5 21.73 7.39 -40.94
N MET A 6 21.03 8.09 -40.04
CA MET A 6 21.61 8.55 -38.77
C MET A 6 20.87 8.08 -37.51
N LEU A 7 19.83 7.25 -37.65
CA LEU A 7 19.08 6.74 -36.49
C LEU A 7 19.49 5.35 -36.01
N LEU A 8 20.38 4.64 -36.74
CA LEU A 8 20.76 3.27 -36.37
C LEU A 8 22.09 3.15 -35.60
N ALA A 9 22.81 4.24 -35.37
CA ALA A 9 24.12 4.22 -34.70
C ALA A 9 24.09 4.61 -33.20
N LEU A 10 22.95 5.06 -32.66
CA LEU A 10 22.85 5.48 -31.25
C LEU A 10 22.33 4.38 -30.30
N VAL A 11 22.14 3.15 -30.79
CA VAL A 11 21.56 2.04 -29.98
C VAL A 11 22.63 1.03 -29.50
N ILE A 12 23.90 1.16 -29.90
CA ILE A 12 24.92 0.12 -29.63
C ILE A 12 26.01 0.56 -28.61
N LEU A 13 25.98 1.79 -28.07
CA LEU A 13 27.07 2.33 -27.23
C LEU A 13 26.75 2.55 -25.73
N LEU A 14 25.61 2.07 -25.22
CA LEU A 14 25.37 2.01 -23.77
C LEU A 14 25.15 0.57 -23.30
N GLY A 15 26.17 -0.26 -23.54
CA GLY A 15 26.38 -1.51 -22.82
C GLY A 15 27.41 -1.31 -21.72
N ALA A 16 27.06 -1.77 -20.52
CA ALA A 16 27.91 -2.07 -19.37
C ALA A 16 28.56 -0.90 -18.61
N SER A 17 27.98 -0.58 -17.45
CA SER A 17 28.79 -0.29 -16.27
C SER A 17 28.12 -0.87 -15.03
N CYS A 18 28.87 -1.75 -14.38
CA CYS A 18 28.55 -2.44 -13.15
C CYS A 18 28.30 -1.43 -12.01
N SER A 19 27.37 -1.73 -11.11
CA SER A 19 27.46 -1.21 -9.74
C SER A 19 27.12 -2.32 -8.74
N GLN A 20 28.17 -3.01 -8.32
CA GLN A 20 28.20 -3.83 -7.11
C GLN A 20 28.11 -2.88 -5.92
N ASN A 21 26.94 -2.77 -5.28
CA ASN A 21 26.82 -2.07 -4.01
C ASN A 21 27.38 -2.96 -2.90
N LYS A 22 28.67 -2.81 -2.64
CA LYS A 22 29.29 -3.26 -1.40
C LYS A 22 28.76 -2.39 -0.27
N ASN A 23 27.84 -2.98 0.48
CA ASN A 23 27.54 -2.60 1.86
C ASN A 23 28.86 -2.37 2.61
N THR A 24 29.18 -1.10 2.81
CA THR A 24 30.25 -0.64 3.70
C THR A 24 29.60 0.31 4.68
N ASN A 25 29.03 -0.27 5.75
CA ASN A 25 28.88 0.43 7.01
C ASN A 25 30.25 0.96 7.41
N ASN A 26 30.44 2.28 7.35
CA ASN A 26 31.37 3.05 8.18
C ASN A 26 31.13 4.54 7.91
N ASN A 27 30.19 5.12 8.65
CA ASN A 27 30.21 6.55 8.93
C ASN A 27 30.50 6.73 10.42
N ILE A 28 31.81 6.81 10.69
CA ILE A 28 32.39 7.41 11.87
C ILE A 28 32.24 8.93 11.68
N LEU A 29 31.37 9.55 12.47
CA LEU A 29 31.41 10.99 12.71
C LEU A 29 32.25 11.26 13.96
N PRO A 30 33.13 12.27 13.95
CA PRO A 30 33.87 12.68 15.13
C PRO A 30 32.96 13.41 16.12
N GLY A 31 33.29 13.25 17.39
CA GLY A 31 32.47 13.63 18.52
C GLY A 31 32.20 15.12 18.67
N SER A 32 31.08 15.39 19.31
CA SER A 32 31.00 16.40 20.36
C SER A 32 30.46 15.71 21.62
N GLU A 33 31.24 15.84 22.67
CA GLU A 33 30.95 15.59 24.08
C GLU A 33 29.62 16.29 24.48
N LEU A 34 28.88 16.00 25.54
CA LEU A 34 29.18 15.48 26.86
C LEU A 34 27.79 15.31 27.51
N ASP A 35 27.37 14.11 27.92
CA ASP A 35 26.56 13.97 29.14
C ASP A 35 26.66 12.54 29.67
N THR A 36 27.52 12.39 30.64
CA THR A 36 27.68 11.20 31.46
C THR A 36 26.63 11.22 32.57
N SER A 37 25.59 10.40 32.42
CA SER A 37 24.80 9.90 33.54
C SER A 37 24.66 8.38 33.43
N PRO A 38 25.24 7.60 34.36
CA PRO A 38 25.19 6.14 34.30
C PRO A 38 23.83 5.63 34.79
N LEU A 39 22.94 5.27 33.84
CA LEU A 39 21.86 4.34 34.14
C LEU A 39 22.47 2.94 34.22
N LYS A 40 22.47 2.40 35.45
CA LYS A 40 22.77 0.99 35.73
C LYS A 40 21.79 0.13 34.93
N VAL A 41 22.28 -0.53 33.88
CA VAL A 41 21.59 -1.64 33.23
C VAL A 41 22.05 -2.90 33.95
N ASP A 42 21.14 -3.47 34.73
CA ASP A 42 21.31 -4.79 35.29
C ASP A 42 21.41 -5.81 34.15
N GLN A 43 22.58 -6.41 34.00
CA GLN A 43 22.80 -7.56 33.14
C GLN A 43 22.13 -8.77 33.77
N ASN A 44 20.87 -9.03 33.40
CA ASN A 44 20.29 -10.36 33.60
C ASN A 44 20.49 -11.19 32.34
N THR A 45 21.70 -11.74 32.24
CA THR A 45 22.09 -12.80 31.32
C THR A 45 21.44 -14.10 31.79
N SER A 46 20.25 -14.42 31.29
CA SER A 46 19.69 -15.76 31.41
C SER A 46 19.73 -16.46 30.05
N THR A 47 20.87 -17.10 29.79
CA THR A 47 21.00 -18.19 28.84
C THR A 47 20.06 -19.33 29.28
N ALA A 48 18.85 -19.36 28.74
CA ALA A 48 17.97 -20.52 28.82
C ALA A 48 18.00 -21.23 27.46
N ALA A 49 18.62 -22.42 27.46
CA ALA A 49 18.53 -23.36 26.35
C ALA A 49 17.06 -23.64 26.03
N GLN A 50 16.66 -23.42 24.77
CA GLN A 50 15.36 -23.85 24.29
C GLN A 50 15.34 -25.38 24.22
N PRO A 51 14.38 -26.08 24.85
CA PRO A 51 14.17 -27.49 24.60
C PRO A 51 13.59 -27.68 23.20
N ALA A 52 14.14 -28.65 22.46
CA ALA A 52 13.62 -29.10 21.19
C ALA A 52 12.17 -29.57 21.36
N ILE A 53 11.22 -28.79 20.86
CA ILE A 53 9.83 -29.18 20.70
C ILE A 53 9.70 -29.95 19.39
N THR A 54 9.61 -31.27 19.50
CA THR A 54 9.18 -32.15 18.42
C THR A 54 7.68 -31.91 18.14
N PRO A 55 7.25 -31.67 16.89
CA PRO A 55 5.83 -31.60 16.58
C PRO A 55 5.24 -33.02 16.60
N SER A 56 4.50 -33.34 17.66
CA SER A 56 3.60 -34.49 17.69
C SER A 56 2.39 -34.18 16.81
N ALA A 57 2.22 -34.99 15.76
CA ALA A 57 1.06 -34.97 14.90
C ALA A 57 -0.10 -35.67 15.62
N ASP A 58 -0.94 -34.90 16.32
CA ASP A 58 -2.24 -35.37 16.78
C ASP A 58 -3.34 -34.38 16.38
N SER A 59 -3.95 -34.69 15.24
CA SER A 59 -5.40 -34.86 15.08
C SER A 59 -6.31 -34.09 16.05
N ILE A 60 -6.49 -32.79 15.81
CA ILE A 60 -7.67 -32.05 16.26
C ILE A 60 -8.23 -31.28 15.06
N PHE A 61 -8.68 -32.01 14.04
CA PHE A 61 -9.69 -31.50 13.11
C PHE A 61 -11.04 -31.79 13.76
N GLY A 62 -11.50 -30.84 14.58
CA GLY A 62 -12.90 -30.79 14.98
C GLY A 62 -13.75 -30.51 13.74
N ASP A 63 -14.80 -31.30 13.58
CA ASP A 63 -15.78 -31.22 12.50
C ASP A 63 -16.26 -29.79 12.28
N ILE A 64 -15.68 -29.12 11.28
CA ILE A 64 -16.15 -27.83 10.81
C ILE A 64 -17.42 -28.13 10.01
N ASN A 65 -18.58 -27.88 10.60
CA ASN A 65 -19.85 -27.92 9.89
C ASN A 65 -19.71 -27.10 8.58
N PRO A 66 -20.17 -27.63 7.43
CA PRO A 66 -20.09 -26.92 6.18
C PRO A 66 -20.84 -25.59 6.31
N ILE A 67 -20.10 -24.49 6.11
CA ILE A 67 -20.69 -23.15 6.04
C ILE A 67 -21.75 -23.22 4.93
N PRO A 68 -23.02 -22.86 5.19
CA PRO A 68 -24.04 -22.83 4.16
C PRO A 68 -23.56 -21.90 3.05
N VAL A 69 -23.39 -22.49 1.87
CA VAL A 69 -22.95 -21.80 0.66
C VAL A 69 -23.96 -20.69 0.40
N VAL A 70 -23.59 -19.45 0.71
CA VAL A 70 -24.42 -18.29 0.39
C VAL A 70 -24.54 -18.27 -1.14
N PRO A 71 -25.76 -18.36 -1.71
CA PRO A 71 -25.92 -18.35 -3.15
C PRO A 71 -25.34 -17.05 -3.68
N THR A 72 -24.33 -17.20 -4.53
CA THR A 72 -23.74 -16.12 -5.33
C THR A 72 -24.86 -15.46 -6.13
N SER A 73 -25.36 -14.34 -5.63
CA SER A 73 -26.34 -13.54 -6.34
C SER A 73 -25.66 -12.98 -7.58
N THR A 74 -26.02 -13.53 -8.74
CA THR A 74 -25.71 -12.99 -10.06
C THR A 74 -25.89 -11.47 -10.05
N PRO A 75 -24.89 -10.66 -10.45
CA PRO A 75 -25.08 -9.24 -10.63
C PRO A 75 -26.18 -9.06 -11.69
N ALA A 76 -27.35 -8.60 -11.25
CA ALA A 76 -28.41 -8.21 -12.17
C ALA A 76 -27.82 -7.15 -13.11
N ALA A 77 -27.94 -7.41 -14.41
CA ALA A 77 -27.50 -6.50 -15.45
C ALA A 77 -28.08 -5.11 -15.16
N VAL A 78 -27.19 -4.15 -14.89
CA VAL A 78 -27.57 -2.75 -14.69
C VAL A 78 -28.20 -2.28 -16.01
N PRO A 79 -29.50 -1.93 -16.03
CA PRO A 79 -30.13 -1.44 -17.24
C PRO A 79 -29.43 -0.15 -17.68
N ALA A 80 -29.10 -0.07 -18.96
CA ALA A 80 -28.48 1.08 -19.59
C ALA A 80 -29.29 2.34 -19.24
N LYS A 81 -28.67 3.28 -18.53
CA LYS A 81 -29.26 4.58 -18.19
C LYS A 81 -29.68 5.29 -19.46
N THR A 82 -30.99 5.38 -19.65
CA THR A 82 -31.66 6.28 -20.59
C THR A 82 -31.17 7.72 -20.36
N PRO A 83 -30.98 8.54 -21.41
CA PRO A 83 -30.68 9.96 -21.24
C PRO A 83 -31.81 10.62 -20.45
N LEU A 84 -31.48 11.15 -19.27
CA LEU A 84 -32.42 11.89 -18.45
C LEU A 84 -32.75 13.20 -19.17
N ALA A 85 -33.86 13.22 -19.90
CA ALA A 85 -34.43 14.43 -20.45
C ALA A 85 -34.65 15.41 -19.29
N SER A 86 -33.94 16.54 -19.34
CA SER A 86 -34.00 17.60 -18.35
C SER A 86 -35.32 18.34 -18.49
N THR A 87 -36.38 17.78 -17.94
CA THR A 87 -37.65 18.47 -17.75
C THR A 87 -37.52 19.37 -16.53
N SER A 88 -37.24 20.65 -16.78
CA SER A 88 -37.25 21.71 -15.77
C SER A 88 -38.67 21.92 -15.24
N THR A 89 -39.04 21.13 -14.24
CA THR A 89 -40.22 21.40 -13.43
C THR A 89 -39.92 22.56 -12.49
N PRO A 90 -40.88 23.49 -12.27
CA PRO A 90 -40.70 24.59 -11.34
C PRO A 90 -40.52 24.03 -9.92
N VAL A 91 -39.38 24.36 -9.31
CA VAL A 91 -38.99 23.92 -7.97
C VAL A 91 -39.90 24.61 -6.96
N THR A 92 -40.91 23.91 -6.48
CA THR A 92 -41.68 24.30 -5.29
C THR A 92 -40.74 24.24 -4.09
N ILE A 93 -40.40 25.40 -3.53
CA ILE A 93 -39.55 25.54 -2.33
C ILE A 93 -40.32 24.97 -1.13
N GLN A 94 -40.08 23.69 -0.84
CA GLN A 94 -40.53 23.05 0.39
C GLN A 94 -39.63 23.51 1.54
N PRO A 95 -40.17 23.65 2.77
CA PRO A 95 -39.35 23.93 3.95
C PRO A 95 -38.25 22.87 4.08
N ILE A 96 -37.00 23.32 4.12
CA ILE A 96 -35.80 22.49 4.22
C ILE A 96 -35.89 21.64 5.48
N LYS A 97 -36.27 20.36 5.33
CA LYS A 97 -36.11 19.36 6.37
C LYS A 97 -34.63 19.35 6.73
N PRO A 98 -34.25 19.47 8.03
CA PRO A 98 -32.85 19.44 8.43
C PRO A 98 -32.22 18.19 7.83
N ILE A 99 -31.24 18.40 6.97
CA ILE A 99 -30.51 17.36 6.29
C ILE A 99 -29.72 16.69 7.41
N SER A 100 -30.05 15.43 7.74
CA SER A 100 -29.25 14.67 8.68
C SER A 100 -27.79 14.74 8.21
N PRO A 101 -26.82 15.03 9.09
CA PRO A 101 -25.43 15.12 8.69
C PRO A 101 -25.06 13.82 7.96
N VAL A 102 -24.45 13.94 6.78
CA VAL A 102 -23.99 12.77 6.03
C VAL A 102 -22.96 12.06 6.90
N ILE A 103 -23.30 10.86 7.35
CA ILE A 103 -22.40 10.01 8.14
C ILE A 103 -21.52 9.27 7.13
N GLY A 104 -20.21 9.52 7.19
CA GLY A 104 -19.22 8.99 6.26
C GLY A 104 -18.90 9.96 5.12
N GLY A 105 -17.66 9.91 4.63
CA GLY A 105 -17.17 10.78 3.56
C GLY A 105 -16.39 12.01 4.03
N GLN A 106 -16.16 12.17 5.34
CA GLN A 106 -15.21 13.17 5.83
C GLN A 106 -13.81 12.85 5.29
N VAL A 107 -13.15 13.88 4.74
CA VAL A 107 -11.77 13.83 4.30
C VAL A 107 -10.91 14.78 5.14
N ASP A 108 -9.64 14.44 5.35
CA ASP A 108 -8.65 15.35 5.94
C ASP A 108 -8.14 16.38 4.90
N GLY A 109 -7.22 17.27 5.33
CA GLY A 109 -6.63 18.28 4.45
C GLY A 109 -5.82 17.75 3.26
N TYR A 110 -5.50 16.45 3.26
CA TYR A 110 -4.80 15.76 2.18
C TYR A 110 -5.74 14.93 1.29
N GLY A 111 -7.04 14.92 1.59
CA GLY A 111 -8.06 14.17 0.86
C GLY A 111 -8.23 12.72 1.33
N CYS A 112 -7.66 12.33 2.48
CA CYS A 112 -7.79 10.98 3.01
C CYS A 112 -9.11 10.80 3.77
N LEU A 113 -9.81 9.69 3.51
CA LEU A 113 -11.10 9.38 4.13
C LEU A 113 -10.95 8.97 5.62
N SER A 114 -10.97 9.96 6.51
CA SER A 114 -10.80 9.78 7.95
C SER A 114 -11.88 8.89 8.56
N GLY A 115 -13.13 9.00 8.09
CA GLY A 115 -14.23 8.13 8.51
C GLY A 115 -14.04 6.64 8.18
N ALA A 116 -13.16 6.31 7.24
CA ALA A 116 -12.77 4.95 6.88
C ALA A 116 -11.41 4.53 7.49
N GLY A 117 -10.86 5.35 8.39
CA GLY A 117 -9.58 5.08 9.07
C GLY A 117 -8.34 5.37 8.23
N TYR A 118 -8.47 6.08 7.10
CA TYR A 118 -7.31 6.54 6.34
C TYR A 118 -6.74 7.81 6.93
N SER A 119 -5.41 7.92 6.90
CA SER A 119 -4.69 9.14 7.26
C SER A 119 -3.52 9.34 6.32
N HIS A 120 -3.16 10.59 6.07
CA HIS A 120 -1.99 10.90 5.23
C HIS A 120 -0.69 10.51 5.95
N ASP A 121 0.14 9.71 5.28
CA ASP A 121 1.51 9.42 5.72
C ASP A 121 2.49 10.36 5.02
N ASN A 122 3.21 11.17 5.80
CA ASN A 122 4.12 12.18 5.28
C ASN A 122 5.38 11.60 4.65
N ASP A 123 5.79 10.37 4.98
CA ASP A 123 7.00 9.76 4.45
C ASP A 123 6.72 9.10 3.10
N ILE A 124 5.56 8.47 2.98
CA ILE A 124 5.14 7.72 1.79
C ILE A 124 4.32 8.60 0.82
N LYS A 125 3.72 9.70 1.30
CA LYS A 125 2.85 10.62 0.53
C LYS A 125 1.58 9.95 -0.01
N VAL A 126 0.96 9.07 0.78
CA VAL A 126 -0.26 8.34 0.41
C VAL A 126 -1.23 8.27 1.58
N CYS A 127 -2.52 8.15 1.29
CA CYS A 127 -3.54 7.83 2.28
C CYS A 127 -3.47 6.34 2.62
N LEU A 128 -3.12 6.02 3.86
CA LEU A 128 -3.01 4.64 4.33
C LEU A 128 -3.65 4.46 5.71
N ARG A 129 -3.98 3.22 6.02
CA ARG A 129 -4.42 2.85 7.37
C ARG A 129 -3.20 2.37 8.14
N SER A 130 -2.98 2.91 9.34
CA SER A 130 -1.77 2.64 10.11
C SER A 130 -1.53 1.15 10.38
N TRP A 131 -2.59 0.33 10.45
CA TRP A 131 -2.49 -1.10 10.67
C TRP A 131 -2.11 -1.92 9.43
N GLU A 132 -2.24 -1.37 8.23
CA GLU A 132 -1.86 -2.05 6.97
C GLU A 132 -0.36 -1.91 6.67
N ALA A 133 0.33 -1.01 7.37
CA ALA A 133 1.73 -0.66 7.13
C ALA A 133 2.58 -0.78 8.41
N LYS A 134 2.32 -1.81 9.23
CA LYS A 134 3.08 -2.08 10.47
C LYS A 134 4.50 -2.59 10.18
N ASP A 135 4.62 -3.44 9.18
CA ASP A 135 5.90 -4.06 8.81
C ASP A 135 6.72 -3.11 7.93
N ALA A 136 8.03 -3.03 8.22
CA ALA A 136 8.95 -2.19 7.47
C ALA A 136 9.00 -2.58 5.98
N ASP A 137 8.93 -3.88 5.70
CA ASP A 137 8.91 -4.42 4.34
C ASP A 137 7.65 -4.03 3.58
N ILE A 138 6.49 -4.03 4.25
CA ILE A 138 5.23 -3.55 3.66
C ILE A 138 5.32 -2.05 3.39
N ARG A 139 5.82 -1.24 4.34
CA ARG A 139 6.03 0.21 4.11
C ARG A 139 6.93 0.46 2.91
N ARG A 140 8.00 -0.32 2.76
CA ARG A 140 8.92 -0.26 1.63
C ARG A 140 8.22 -0.61 0.31
N ALA A 141 7.40 -1.67 0.28
CA ALA A 141 6.65 -2.06 -0.90
C ALA A 141 5.62 -0.98 -1.33
N ILE A 142 4.88 -0.41 -0.38
CA ILE A 142 3.96 0.71 -0.64
C ILE A 142 4.73 1.89 -1.24
N LYS A 143 5.87 2.25 -0.64
CA LYS A 143 6.73 3.35 -1.13
C LYS A 143 7.13 3.15 -2.59
N LEU A 144 7.59 1.94 -2.95
CA LEU A 144 7.94 1.59 -4.34
C LEU A 144 6.75 1.74 -5.29
N ALA A 145 5.58 1.24 -4.90
CA ALA A 145 4.36 1.34 -5.70
C ALA A 145 3.92 2.81 -5.90
N VAL A 146 3.96 3.63 -4.85
CA VAL A 146 3.60 5.05 -4.89
C VAL A 146 4.59 5.85 -5.73
N ASP A 147 5.89 5.59 -5.58
CA ASP A 147 6.94 6.26 -6.36
C ASP A 147 6.82 5.93 -7.85
N TYR A 148 6.44 4.69 -8.18
CA TYR A 148 6.16 4.28 -9.57
C TYR A 148 4.91 4.93 -10.16
N TYR A 149 3.81 4.98 -9.40
CA TYR A 149 2.54 5.54 -9.87
C TYR A 149 2.52 7.08 -9.95
N LEU A 150 3.51 7.73 -9.34
CA LEU A 150 3.60 9.15 -9.05
C LEU A 150 2.69 9.58 -7.88
N PRO A 151 3.23 10.34 -6.91
CA PRO A 151 2.44 10.83 -5.79
C PRO A 151 1.46 11.89 -6.29
N THR A 152 0.17 11.60 -6.16
CA THR A 152 -0.92 12.55 -6.42
C THR A 152 -1.68 12.82 -5.13
N TYR A 153 -2.26 14.02 -5.03
CA TYR A 153 -3.19 14.33 -3.95
C TYR A 153 -4.37 13.36 -4.02
N SER A 154 -4.76 12.75 -2.89
CA SER A 154 -5.79 11.70 -2.74
C SER A 154 -5.46 10.27 -3.17
N LEU A 155 -4.20 9.94 -3.46
CA LEU A 155 -3.81 8.53 -3.69
C LEU A 155 -4.01 7.71 -2.41
N THR A 156 -4.75 6.60 -2.51
CA THR A 156 -5.10 5.74 -1.37
C THR A 156 -4.61 4.32 -1.61
N VAL A 157 -4.04 3.68 -0.59
CA VAL A 157 -3.75 2.24 -0.64
C VAL A 157 -5.05 1.48 -0.35
N ALA A 158 -5.55 0.74 -1.33
CA ALA A 158 -6.81 0.00 -1.20
C ALA A 158 -6.62 -1.41 -0.65
N SER A 159 -5.52 -2.07 -1.02
CA SER A 159 -5.16 -3.41 -0.54
C SER A 159 -3.66 -3.67 -0.76
N ILE A 160 -3.09 -4.51 0.10
CA ILE A 160 -1.72 -5.01 -0.02
C ILE A 160 -1.76 -6.50 0.24
N ILE A 161 -1.18 -7.29 -0.66
CA ILE A 161 -1.09 -8.74 -0.55
C ILE A 161 0.38 -9.11 -0.60
N ALA A 162 0.88 -9.79 0.43
CA ALA A 162 2.22 -10.36 0.42
C ALA A 162 2.27 -11.61 -0.48
N GLY A 163 3.32 -11.73 -1.29
CA GLY A 163 3.58 -12.89 -2.13
C GLY A 163 4.22 -14.05 -1.35
N ALA A 164 4.61 -15.10 -2.07
CA ALA A 164 5.23 -16.28 -1.48
C ALA A 164 6.66 -16.04 -0.98
N ASN A 165 7.39 -15.10 -1.61
CA ASN A 165 8.77 -14.80 -1.26
C ASN A 165 8.90 -13.42 -0.62
N PRO A 166 9.91 -13.20 0.24
CA PRO A 166 10.26 -11.86 0.71
C PRO A 166 10.56 -10.93 -0.46
N GLY A 167 9.93 -9.75 -0.48
CA GLY A 167 10.07 -8.80 -1.58
C GLY A 167 9.02 -8.93 -2.69
N ASP A 168 8.14 -9.92 -2.61
CA ASP A 168 7.01 -10.07 -3.52
C ASP A 168 5.74 -9.45 -2.89
N TYR A 169 5.14 -8.47 -3.57
CA TYR A 169 3.94 -7.79 -3.09
C TYR A 169 3.03 -7.41 -4.25
N THR A 170 1.72 -7.50 -4.04
CA THR A 170 0.72 -6.90 -4.91
C THR A 170 0.08 -5.73 -4.17
N VAL A 171 0.33 -4.51 -4.62
CA VAL A 171 -0.21 -3.28 -4.04
C VAL A 171 -1.31 -2.76 -4.96
N VAL A 172 -2.52 -2.60 -4.42
CA VAL A 172 -3.64 -1.99 -5.14
C VAL A 172 -3.78 -0.56 -4.68
N LEU A 173 -3.46 0.38 -5.56
CA LEU A 173 -3.66 1.81 -5.36
C LEU A 173 -5.02 2.22 -5.90
N GLN A 174 -5.64 3.23 -5.27
CA GLN A 174 -6.89 3.81 -5.71
C GLN A 174 -6.77 5.33 -5.83
N ALA A 175 -7.14 5.86 -6.99
CA ALA A 175 -7.20 7.29 -7.27
C ALA A 175 -8.42 7.57 -8.16
N TYR A 176 -9.18 8.63 -7.87
CA TYR A 176 -10.34 9.05 -8.69
C TYR A 176 -11.37 7.93 -8.97
N GLY A 177 -11.55 7.00 -8.02
CA GLY A 177 -12.44 5.86 -8.17
C GLY A 177 -11.90 4.73 -9.06
N GLN A 178 -10.70 4.88 -9.64
CA GLN A 178 -10.00 3.86 -10.39
C GLN A 178 -9.03 3.10 -9.48
N ARG A 179 -8.90 1.79 -9.69
CA ARG A 179 -7.93 0.94 -9.00
C ARG A 179 -6.82 0.54 -9.95
N THR A 180 -5.58 0.69 -9.52
CA THR A 180 -4.39 0.26 -10.25
C THR A 180 -3.63 -0.75 -9.41
N THR A 181 -3.39 -1.91 -9.99
CA THR A 181 -2.62 -2.98 -9.34
C THR A 181 -1.17 -2.88 -9.78
N ILE A 182 -0.25 -2.83 -8.82
CA ILE A 182 1.19 -2.84 -9.03
C ILE A 182 1.73 -4.14 -8.44
N ASN A 183 2.41 -4.93 -9.27
CA ASN A 183 3.08 -6.13 -8.83
C ASN A 183 4.56 -5.81 -8.59
N ILE A 184 5.04 -6.17 -7.42
CA ILE A 184 6.43 -6.05 -7.01
C ILE A 184 6.94 -7.48 -6.85
N VAL A 185 8.03 -7.80 -7.53
CA VAL A 185 8.69 -9.10 -7.45
C VAL A 185 10.14 -8.84 -7.15
N ASN A 186 10.68 -9.48 -6.10
CA ASN A 186 12.05 -9.26 -5.65
C ASN A 186 12.41 -7.76 -5.50
N TRP A 187 11.51 -6.96 -4.91
CA TRP A 187 11.67 -5.50 -4.75
C TRP A 187 11.71 -4.67 -6.04
N GLU A 188 11.31 -5.24 -7.18
CA GLU A 188 11.23 -4.56 -8.47
C GLU A 188 9.79 -4.53 -8.99
N VAL A 189 9.37 -3.37 -9.49
CA VAL A 189 8.04 -3.19 -10.08
C VAL A 189 7.98 -3.88 -11.45
N GLN A 190 6.99 -4.76 -11.62
CA GLN A 190 6.72 -5.46 -12.88
C GLN A 190 5.71 -4.65 -13.71
N GLN A 191 6.01 -4.44 -14.99
CA GLN A 191 5.15 -3.76 -15.97
C GLN A 191 4.25 -4.74 -16.73
#